data_AF-A0A374WB05-F1
#
_entry.id   AF-A0A374WB05-F1
#
_cell.length_a   1.000
_cell.length_b   1.000
_cell.length_c   1.000
_cell.angle_alpha   90.00
_cell.angle_beta   90.00
_cell.angle_gamma   90.00
#
_symmetry.space_group_name_H-M   'P 1'
#
loop_
_entity.id
_entity.type
_entity.pdbx_description
1 polymer ?
#
loop_
_entity_poly.entity_id
_entity_poly.type
_entity_poly.pdbx_seq_one_letter_code
_entity_poly.pdbx_strand_id
1 'polypeptide(L)'
;MAKKVKPGKLRGNTTPNLLTDDPNDFILQLIGGMKYSLADIVQLVLLDGATVKTAQDLEESFRMVMEKGIEMSLMGNNVSLDYIQMRASVSGVFNSSTEPFSRPKHQVNPVLTAGQAYLEAAHNTLVDNMGPAQNNLIAEIVNRTTKQVNTDITAGGVLELHGKGLKVVGSEEYAAYVYLINADTDTIAASVPADDLLTNTPTQVMFQVPAKLEAGKKYRVKIITQASSDRSKLLKQPRMILSDITLTCV
;
A
#
# COMPACT_ATOMS: atom_id res chain seq x y z
N MET A 1 -32.43 -1.42 22.17
CA MET A 1 -32.28 -2.64 21.35
C MET A 1 -30.89 -2.65 20.74
N ALA A 2 -30.15 -3.75 20.91
CA ALA A 2 -28.77 -3.87 20.51
C ALA A 2 -28.61 -3.83 18.98
N LYS A 3 -27.91 -2.82 18.49
CA LYS A 3 -27.10 -2.94 17.27
C LYS A 3 -25.73 -2.38 17.58
N LYS A 4 -24.88 -3.23 18.15
CA LYS A 4 -23.45 -2.96 18.27
C LYS A 4 -22.88 -2.81 16.86
N VAL A 5 -22.01 -1.82 16.67
CA VAL A 5 -21.23 -1.67 15.43
C VAL A 5 -20.60 -3.04 15.11
N LYS A 6 -20.84 -3.57 13.91
CA LYS A 6 -20.33 -4.90 13.54
C LYS A 6 -18.79 -4.83 13.48
N PRO A 7 -18.07 -5.73 14.17
CA PRO A 7 -16.61 -5.76 14.06
C PRO A 7 -16.21 -6.11 12.62
N GLY A 8 -15.15 -5.46 12.16
CA GLY A 8 -14.57 -5.73 10.86
C GLY A 8 -13.61 -6.91 10.89
N LYS A 9 -12.95 -7.11 9.75
CA LYS A 9 -11.78 -7.99 9.63
C LYS A 9 -10.66 -7.22 8.94
N LEU A 10 -9.51 -7.14 9.59
CA LEU A 10 -8.30 -6.53 9.03
C LEU A 10 -7.37 -7.62 8.52
N ARG A 11 -6.61 -7.30 7.48
CA ARG A 11 -5.54 -8.14 6.95
C ARG A 11 -4.25 -7.34 6.95
N GLY A 12 -3.15 -7.97 7.30
CA GLY A 12 -1.84 -7.33 7.32
C GLY A 12 -0.72 -8.29 6.96
N ASN A 13 0.44 -7.75 6.60
CA ASN A 13 1.66 -8.51 6.38
C ASN A 13 2.72 -8.13 7.43
N THR A 14 3.61 -9.06 7.77
CA THR A 14 4.70 -8.79 8.71
C THR A 14 5.92 -8.17 8.02
N THR A 15 6.56 -7.23 8.69
CA THR A 15 7.87 -6.69 8.32
C THR A 15 8.78 -6.68 9.54
N PRO A 16 10.10 -6.90 9.39
CA PRO A 16 11.03 -6.80 10.52
C PRO A 16 10.87 -5.46 11.26
N ASN A 17 10.89 -5.51 12.58
CA ASN A 17 10.90 -4.30 13.39
C ASN A 17 12.32 -3.70 13.35
N LEU A 18 12.45 -2.48 12.83
CA LEU A 18 13.73 -1.80 12.72
C LEU A 18 14.05 -0.92 13.94
N LEU A 19 13.19 -0.94 14.96
CA LEU A 19 13.34 -0.16 16.20
C LEU A 19 13.93 -0.97 17.35
N THR A 20 14.19 -2.27 17.15
CA THR A 20 14.70 -3.20 18.15
C THR A 20 15.85 -4.01 17.57
N ASP A 21 16.73 -4.50 18.45
CA ASP A 21 17.89 -5.33 18.07
C ASP A 21 17.54 -6.83 17.95
N ASP A 22 16.30 -7.23 18.28
CA ASP A 22 15.87 -8.63 18.23
C ASP A 22 15.56 -9.05 16.78
N PRO A 23 16.30 -10.03 16.20
CA PRO A 23 16.12 -10.46 14.81
C PRO A 23 14.78 -11.19 14.57
N ASN A 24 14.07 -11.60 15.62
CA ASN A 24 12.75 -12.24 15.52
C ASN A 24 11.59 -11.27 15.85
N ASP A 25 11.86 -9.96 15.83
CA ASP A 25 10.84 -8.94 16.06
C ASP A 25 10.23 -8.45 14.73
N PHE A 26 8.90 -8.48 14.64
CA PHE A 26 8.15 -8.11 13.45
C PHE A 26 6.96 -7.24 13.81
N ILE A 27 6.73 -6.21 13.01
CA ILE A 27 5.50 -5.40 13.06
C ILE A 27 4.53 -5.84 11.97
N LEU A 28 3.23 -5.75 12.25
CA LEU A 28 2.18 -5.99 11.27
C LEU A 28 1.80 -4.69 10.56
N GLN A 29 1.93 -4.66 9.24
CA GLN A 29 1.47 -3.56 8.40
C GLN A 29 0.14 -3.95 7.75
N LEU A 30 -0.91 -3.14 7.96
CA LEU A 30 -2.23 -3.40 7.36
C LEU A 30 -2.18 -3.29 5.84
N ILE A 31 -2.82 -4.23 5.15
CA ILE A 31 -3.08 -4.16 3.71
C ILE A 31 -4.18 -3.12 3.49
N GLY A 32 -3.91 -2.12 2.66
CA GLY A 32 -4.86 -1.04 2.37
C GLY A 32 -6.17 -1.56 1.76
N GLY A 33 -7.29 -1.03 2.25
CA GLY A 33 -8.62 -1.27 1.70
C GLY A 33 -9.05 -0.23 0.67
N MET A 34 -10.27 -0.40 0.14
CA MET A 34 -10.92 0.60 -0.71
C MET A 34 -11.26 1.87 0.09
N LYS A 35 -11.24 3.02 -0.60
CA LYS A 35 -11.72 4.28 -0.04
C LYS A 35 -13.22 4.40 -0.30
N TYR A 36 -13.96 4.82 0.72
CA TYR A 36 -15.39 5.07 0.64
C TYR A 36 -15.68 6.53 0.99
N SER A 37 -16.46 7.21 0.16
CA SER A 37 -17.05 8.51 0.44
C SER A 37 -18.34 8.36 1.26
N LEU A 38 -18.89 9.48 1.76
CA LEU A 38 -20.20 9.48 2.41
C LEU A 38 -21.28 8.90 1.48
N ALA A 39 -21.27 9.28 0.20
CA ALA A 39 -22.21 8.78 -0.79
C ALA A 39 -22.09 7.26 -0.96
N ASP A 40 -20.87 6.72 -1.04
CA ASP A 40 -20.67 5.26 -1.17
C ASP A 40 -21.22 4.51 0.05
N ILE A 41 -20.98 5.01 1.26
CA ILE A 41 -21.51 4.41 2.49
C ILE A 41 -23.04 4.49 2.54
N VAL A 42 -23.62 5.63 2.14
CA VAL A 42 -25.09 5.78 2.08
C VAL A 42 -25.71 4.80 1.09
N GLN A 43 -25.10 4.59 -0.07
CA GLN A 43 -25.56 3.57 -1.02
C GLN A 43 -25.54 2.17 -0.41
N LEU A 44 -24.49 1.80 0.33
CA LEU A 44 -24.45 0.51 1.04
C LEU A 44 -25.58 0.38 2.07
N VAL A 45 -25.90 1.46 2.81
CA VAL A 45 -27.01 1.48 3.78
C VAL A 45 -28.37 1.29 3.09
N LEU A 46 -28.58 1.90 1.92
CA LEU A 46 -29.82 1.75 1.15
C LEU A 46 -29.96 0.33 0.60
N LEU A 47 -28.86 -0.27 0.11
CA LEU A 47 -28.82 -1.64 -0.37
C LEU A 47 -29.13 -2.66 0.74
N ASP A 48 -28.70 -2.39 1.97
CA ASP A 48 -29.02 -3.21 3.15
C ASP A 48 -30.53 -3.20 3.49
N GLY A 49 -31.33 -2.30 2.89
CA GLY A 49 -32.78 -2.23 3.07
C GLY A 49 -33.22 -1.81 4.49
N ALA A 50 -32.31 -1.26 5.29
CA ALA A 50 -32.53 -0.98 6.71
C ALA A 50 -33.31 0.32 6.99
N THR A 51 -33.67 1.08 5.95
CA THR A 51 -34.29 2.41 6.06
C THR A 51 -35.19 2.71 4.88
N VAL A 52 -36.20 3.56 5.11
CA VAL A 52 -37.08 4.12 4.07
C VAL A 52 -36.68 5.54 3.64
N LYS A 53 -35.65 6.10 4.28
CA LYS A 53 -35.13 7.44 3.95
C LYS A 53 -34.42 7.44 2.59
N THR A 54 -34.45 8.57 1.90
CA THR A 54 -33.70 8.74 0.65
C THR A 54 -32.19 8.90 0.92
N ALA A 55 -31.36 8.74 -0.11
CA ALA A 55 -29.93 9.01 -0.01
C ALA A 55 -29.66 10.43 0.49
N GLN A 56 -30.36 11.42 -0.07
CA GLN A 56 -30.24 12.82 0.28
C GLN A 56 -30.57 13.07 1.76
N ASP A 57 -31.69 12.51 2.26
CA ASP A 57 -32.08 12.68 3.66
C ASP A 57 -31.02 12.15 4.63
N LEU A 58 -30.37 11.04 4.29
CA LEU A 58 -29.33 10.42 5.11
C LEU A 58 -28.05 11.27 5.12
N GLU A 59 -27.62 11.76 3.95
CA GLU A 59 -26.45 12.62 3.83
C GLU A 59 -26.64 13.95 4.57
N GLU A 60 -27.78 14.62 4.37
CA GLU A 60 -28.10 15.88 5.03
C GLU A 60 -28.22 15.70 6.55
N SER A 61 -28.91 14.65 7.00
CA SER A 61 -29.02 14.33 8.43
C SER A 61 -27.65 14.14 9.09
N PHE A 62 -26.74 13.42 8.42
CA PHE A 62 -25.38 13.23 8.92
C PHE A 62 -24.62 14.55 9.01
N ARG A 63 -24.66 15.37 7.95
CA ARG A 63 -23.98 16.67 7.91
C ARG A 63 -24.48 17.61 9.00
N MET A 64 -25.79 17.77 9.16
CA MET A 64 -26.37 18.64 10.17
C MET A 64 -25.89 18.32 11.59
N VAL A 65 -25.87 17.03 11.96
CA VAL A 65 -25.42 16.59 13.29
C VAL A 65 -23.92 16.82 13.45
N MET A 66 -23.12 16.47 12.45
CA MET A 66 -21.67 16.65 12.49
C MET A 66 -21.25 18.12 12.54
N GLU A 67 -21.86 18.97 11.71
CA GLU A 67 -21.60 20.40 11.68
C GLU A 67 -21.91 21.06 13.02
N LYS A 68 -23.06 20.70 13.64
CA LYS A 68 -23.38 21.22 14.98
C LYS A 68 -22.41 20.72 16.05
N GLY A 69 -21.98 19.46 15.96
CA GLY A 69 -20.96 18.91 16.86
C GLY A 69 -19.62 19.64 16.73
N ILE A 70 -19.18 19.95 15.51
CA ILE A 70 -17.96 20.73 15.25
C ILE A 70 -18.08 22.14 15.81
N GLU A 71 -19.21 22.82 15.56
CA GLU A 71 -19.49 24.16 16.11
C GLU A 71 -19.36 24.15 17.64
N MET A 72 -20.08 23.23 18.31
CA MET A 72 -20.05 23.10 19.77
C MET A 72 -18.65 22.80 20.31
N SER A 73 -17.88 21.97 19.62
CA SER A 73 -16.48 21.68 19.96
C SER A 73 -15.59 22.92 19.85
N LEU A 74 -15.76 23.72 18.80
CA LEU A 74 -14.98 24.95 18.58
C LEU A 74 -15.38 26.09 19.53
N MET A 75 -16.56 25.99 20.16
CA MET A 75 -16.96 26.84 21.29
C MET A 75 -16.33 26.42 22.63
N GLY A 76 -15.42 25.44 22.63
CA GLY A 76 -14.69 24.99 23.82
C GLY A 76 -15.36 23.85 24.60
N ASN A 77 -16.43 23.26 24.05
CA ASN A 77 -17.08 22.11 24.67
C ASN A 77 -16.36 20.80 24.33
N ASN A 78 -16.50 19.79 25.20
CA ASN A 78 -16.17 18.41 24.86
C ASN A 78 -17.45 17.72 24.36
N VAL A 79 -17.51 17.40 23.07
CA VAL A 79 -18.66 16.74 22.44
C VAL A 79 -18.38 15.25 22.37
N SER A 80 -19.20 14.44 23.05
CA SER A 80 -19.07 12.98 23.09
C SER A 80 -20.26 12.33 22.42
N LEU A 81 -20.08 11.88 21.17
CA LEU A 81 -21.06 11.06 20.45
C LEU A 81 -20.63 9.58 20.53
N ASP A 82 -21.56 8.66 20.26
CA ASP A 82 -21.33 7.21 20.39
C ASP A 82 -20.12 6.72 19.57
N TYR A 83 -19.91 7.29 18.38
CA TYR A 83 -18.88 6.85 17.43
C TYR A 83 -17.63 7.76 17.43
N ILE A 84 -17.77 9.01 17.87
CA ILE A 84 -16.73 10.02 17.77
C ILE A 84 -16.79 11.01 18.93
N GLN A 85 -15.63 11.41 19.44
CA GLN A 85 -15.51 12.52 20.39
C GLN A 85 -14.77 13.67 19.72
N MET A 86 -15.19 14.90 20.00
CA MET A 86 -14.65 16.11 19.39
C MET A 86 -14.39 17.16 20.47
N ARG A 87 -13.21 17.75 20.44
CA ARG A 87 -12.85 18.94 21.23
C ARG A 87 -11.85 19.80 20.48
N ALA A 88 -11.68 21.05 20.89
CA ALA A 88 -10.61 21.92 20.40
C ALA A 88 -9.47 22.01 21.43
N SER A 89 -8.25 22.18 20.94
CA SER A 89 -7.10 22.60 21.74
C SER A 89 -6.40 23.78 21.10
N VAL A 90 -5.52 24.46 21.84
CA VAL A 90 -4.72 25.58 21.34
C VAL A 90 -3.24 25.26 21.52
N SER A 91 -2.43 25.57 20.51
CA SER A 91 -0.97 25.50 20.55
C SER A 91 -0.35 26.86 20.23
N GLY A 92 0.94 27.00 20.57
CA GLY A 92 1.73 28.23 20.42
C GLY A 92 2.10 28.84 21.77
N VAL A 93 3.26 29.50 21.82
CA VAL A 93 3.82 30.04 23.08
C VAL A 93 3.27 31.45 23.33
N PHE A 94 2.62 31.66 24.47
CA PHE A 94 2.24 32.99 24.94
C PHE A 94 3.41 33.58 25.76
N ASN A 95 3.90 34.76 25.36
CA ASN A 95 5.02 35.45 26.00
C ASN A 95 4.58 36.31 27.20
N SER A 96 3.27 36.43 27.44
CA SER A 96 2.69 37.02 28.64
C SER A 96 1.33 36.42 28.94
N SER A 97 0.84 36.61 30.17
CA SER A 97 -0.50 36.14 30.60
C SER A 97 -1.66 36.88 29.95
N THR A 98 -1.40 37.99 29.26
CA THR A 98 -2.41 38.85 28.62
C THR A 98 -2.25 38.93 27.11
N GLU A 99 -1.30 38.19 26.53
CA GLU A 99 -1.07 38.19 25.08
C GLU A 99 -2.34 37.68 24.35
N PRO A 100 -2.89 38.43 23.39
CA PRO A 100 -4.04 37.98 22.63
C PRO A 100 -3.67 36.86 21.66
N PHE A 101 -4.66 36.03 21.32
CA PHE A 101 -4.48 35.02 20.29
C PHE A 101 -4.17 35.68 18.93
N SER A 102 -3.09 35.27 18.26
CA SER A 102 -2.71 35.80 16.95
C SER A 102 -2.16 34.69 16.05
N ARG A 103 -2.55 34.70 14.77
CA ARG A 103 -1.99 33.81 13.75
C ARG A 103 -0.80 34.51 13.07
N PRO A 104 0.26 33.78 12.67
CA PRO A 104 0.40 32.32 12.71
C PRO A 104 0.98 31.76 14.02
N LYS A 105 1.30 32.63 15.00
CA LYS A 105 1.99 32.24 16.24
C LYS A 105 1.20 31.22 17.07
N HIS A 106 -0.12 31.40 17.16
CA HIS A 106 -1.03 30.53 17.86
C HIS A 106 -1.95 29.80 16.86
N GLN A 107 -2.34 28.57 17.20
CA GLN A 107 -3.19 27.73 16.35
C GLN A 107 -4.26 27.04 17.17
N VAL A 108 -5.49 26.99 16.63
CA VAL A 108 -6.56 26.12 17.12
C VAL A 108 -6.44 24.77 16.43
N ASN A 109 -6.34 23.70 17.20
CA ASN A 109 -6.19 22.33 16.72
C ASN A 109 -7.45 21.53 17.04
N PRO A 110 -8.14 20.97 16.04
CA PRO A 110 -9.21 20.03 16.29
C PRO A 110 -8.64 18.71 16.82
N VAL A 111 -9.28 18.15 17.83
CA VAL A 111 -8.95 16.84 18.39
C VAL A 111 -10.17 15.94 18.22
N LEU A 112 -10.03 14.91 17.40
CA LEU A 112 -11.06 13.89 17.18
C LEU A 112 -10.53 12.54 17.68
N THR A 113 -11.32 11.85 18.50
CA THR A 113 -10.98 10.52 19.02
C THR A 113 -12.14 9.54 18.80
N ALA A 114 -11.83 8.24 18.84
CA ALA A 114 -12.84 7.19 18.72
C ALA A 114 -13.83 7.23 19.89
N GLY A 115 -15.13 7.20 19.58
CA GLY A 115 -16.18 7.01 20.57
C GLY A 115 -16.26 5.56 21.07
N GLN A 116 -17.07 5.34 22.11
CA GLN A 116 -17.15 4.04 22.78
C GLN A 116 -17.57 2.91 21.83
N ALA A 117 -18.54 3.13 20.95
CA ALA A 117 -19.01 2.10 20.04
C ALA A 117 -17.94 1.69 19.00
N TYR A 118 -17.08 2.63 18.59
CA TYR A 118 -15.95 2.32 17.71
C TYR A 118 -14.89 1.51 18.48
N LEU A 119 -14.55 1.91 19.70
CA LEU A 119 -13.58 1.20 20.55
C LEU A 119 -14.01 -0.24 20.82
N GLU A 120 -15.30 -0.45 21.12
CA GLU A 120 -15.86 -1.79 21.29
C GLU A 120 -15.77 -2.63 20.00
N ALA A 121 -16.08 -2.06 18.84
CA ALA A 121 -15.95 -2.77 17.57
C ALA A 121 -14.49 -3.07 17.22
N ALA A 122 -13.57 -2.15 17.49
CA ALA A 122 -12.13 -2.32 17.28
C ALA A 122 -11.58 -3.45 18.17
N HIS A 123 -11.97 -3.52 19.44
CA HIS A 123 -11.59 -4.62 20.34
C HIS A 123 -12.03 -5.99 19.82
N ASN A 124 -13.19 -6.06 19.16
CA ASN A 124 -13.75 -7.30 18.63
C ASN A 124 -13.35 -7.60 17.17
N THR A 125 -12.50 -6.76 16.56
CA THR A 125 -12.08 -6.90 15.17
C THR A 125 -11.03 -8.01 15.05
N LEU A 126 -11.24 -8.91 14.09
CA LEU A 126 -10.27 -9.96 13.77
C LEU A 126 -9.14 -9.39 12.91
N VAL A 127 -7.90 -9.83 13.17
CA VAL A 127 -6.72 -9.43 12.40
C VAL A 127 -6.04 -10.67 11.86
N ASP A 128 -6.00 -10.81 10.53
CA ASP A 128 -5.27 -11.88 9.85
C ASP A 128 -3.85 -11.44 9.52
N ASN A 129 -2.87 -12.21 9.98
CA ASN A 129 -1.50 -12.13 9.49
C ASN A 129 -1.39 -12.96 8.20
N MET A 130 -1.19 -12.27 7.07
CA MET A 130 -1.07 -12.84 5.74
C MET A 130 0.36 -13.31 5.42
N GLY A 131 1.26 -13.31 6.40
CA GLY A 131 2.67 -13.66 6.25
C GLY A 131 3.57 -12.47 5.92
N PRO A 132 4.86 -12.71 5.65
CA PRO A 132 5.83 -11.65 5.41
C PRO A 132 5.44 -10.78 4.22
N ALA A 133 5.65 -9.48 4.34
CA ALA A 133 5.36 -8.53 3.28
C ALA A 133 6.26 -8.83 2.07
N GLN A 134 5.64 -9.22 0.96
CA GLN A 134 6.32 -9.28 -0.33
C GLN A 134 6.51 -7.84 -0.85
N ASN A 135 7.50 -7.15 -0.29
CA ASN A 135 7.78 -5.75 -0.63
C ASN A 135 8.32 -5.58 -2.05
N ASN A 136 8.86 -6.65 -2.63
CA ASN A 136 9.35 -6.68 -3.99
C ASN A 136 8.88 -7.97 -4.66
N LEU A 137 8.12 -7.82 -5.73
CA LEU A 137 7.33 -8.91 -6.31
C LEU A 137 7.12 -8.59 -7.79
N ILE A 138 7.36 -9.58 -8.64
CA ILE A 138 6.94 -9.56 -10.05
C ILE A 138 5.54 -10.18 -10.07
N ALA A 139 4.50 -9.36 -10.16
CA ALA A 139 3.11 -9.79 -10.06
C ALA A 139 2.56 -10.25 -11.41
N GLU A 140 3.03 -9.64 -12.49
CA GLU A 140 2.57 -9.91 -13.84
C GLU A 140 3.71 -9.76 -14.83
N ILE A 141 3.72 -10.62 -15.84
CA ILE A 141 4.65 -10.62 -16.95
C ILE A 141 3.86 -10.68 -18.25
N VAL A 142 3.98 -9.64 -19.07
CA VAL A 142 3.30 -9.52 -20.36
C VAL A 142 4.31 -9.71 -21.47
N ASN A 143 4.07 -10.70 -22.34
CA ASN A 143 4.81 -10.83 -23.58
C ASN A 143 4.20 -9.88 -24.61
N ARG A 144 4.93 -8.83 -24.99
CA ARG A 144 4.41 -7.82 -25.93
C ARG A 144 4.30 -8.34 -27.37
N THR A 145 4.96 -9.44 -27.67
CA THR A 145 4.96 -10.07 -29.00
C THR A 145 3.67 -10.86 -29.20
N THR A 146 3.30 -11.72 -28.25
CA THR A 146 2.10 -12.57 -28.32
C THR A 146 0.88 -11.96 -27.62
N LYS A 147 1.10 -10.91 -26.81
CA LYS A 147 0.12 -10.24 -25.93
C LYS A 147 -0.45 -11.13 -24.83
N GLN A 148 0.18 -12.27 -24.56
CA GLN A 148 -0.22 -13.14 -23.46
C GLN A 148 0.37 -12.68 -22.14
N VAL A 149 -0.28 -13.08 -21.05
CA VAL A 149 0.06 -12.67 -19.68
C VAL A 149 0.40 -13.91 -18.88
N ASN A 150 1.58 -13.93 -18.25
CA ASN A 150 2.08 -14.97 -17.35
C ASN A 150 2.25 -16.37 -17.97
N THR A 151 2.20 -16.50 -19.30
CA THR A 151 2.23 -17.82 -19.96
C THR A 151 3.47 -18.04 -20.81
N ASP A 152 3.91 -17.04 -21.57
CA ASP A 152 4.92 -17.23 -22.61
C ASP A 152 6.00 -16.13 -22.62
N ILE A 153 7.08 -16.42 -23.32
CA ILE A 153 8.19 -15.51 -23.59
C ILE A 153 8.65 -15.73 -25.03
N THR A 154 8.95 -14.68 -25.78
CA THR A 154 9.43 -14.81 -27.16
C THR A 154 10.89 -14.42 -27.25
N ALA A 155 11.74 -15.32 -27.76
CA ALA A 155 13.15 -15.02 -27.98
C ALA A 155 13.31 -13.84 -28.96
N GLY A 156 14.09 -12.82 -28.60
CA GLY A 156 14.22 -11.59 -29.39
C GLY A 156 13.05 -10.61 -29.28
N GLY A 157 11.94 -11.01 -28.66
CA GLY A 157 10.74 -10.19 -28.43
C GLY A 157 10.88 -9.24 -27.25
N VAL A 158 9.79 -8.58 -26.86
CA VAL A 158 9.76 -7.65 -25.71
C VAL A 158 8.93 -8.22 -24.57
N LEU A 159 9.50 -8.16 -23.36
CA LEU A 159 8.85 -8.57 -22.12
C LEU A 159 8.62 -7.34 -21.24
N GLU A 160 7.43 -7.27 -20.64
CA GLU A 160 7.01 -6.21 -19.72
C GLU A 160 6.65 -6.83 -18.37
N LEU A 161 7.27 -6.36 -17.30
CA LEU A 161 7.05 -6.82 -15.93
C LEU A 161 6.28 -5.75 -15.16
N HIS A 162 5.20 -6.14 -14.48
CA HIS A 162 4.48 -5.31 -13.52
C HIS A 162 4.60 -5.87 -12.11
N GLY A 163 4.72 -4.99 -11.13
CA GLY A 163 4.89 -5.41 -9.75
C GLY A 163 5.24 -4.29 -8.78
N LYS A 164 5.95 -4.65 -7.71
CA LYS A 164 6.38 -3.72 -6.66
C LYS A 164 7.88 -3.81 -6.50
N GLY A 165 8.54 -2.66 -6.33
CA GLY A 165 9.97 -2.57 -6.03
C GLY A 165 10.90 -3.09 -7.14
N LEU A 166 10.45 -3.07 -8.40
CA LEU A 166 11.12 -3.68 -9.54
C LEU A 166 12.33 -2.92 -10.09
N LYS A 167 12.53 -1.65 -9.68
CA LYS A 167 13.59 -0.79 -10.24
C LYS A 167 14.95 -1.51 -10.21
N VAL A 168 15.62 -1.54 -11.35
CA VAL A 168 16.92 -2.21 -11.54
C VAL A 168 18.00 -1.14 -11.54
N VAL A 169 18.81 -1.08 -10.48
CA VAL A 169 19.92 -0.13 -10.37
C VAL A 169 20.99 -0.73 -9.48
N GLY A 170 22.26 -0.49 -9.79
CA GLY A 170 23.40 -1.00 -9.04
C GLY A 170 24.57 -0.02 -9.10
N SER A 171 25.51 -0.17 -8.17
CA SER A 171 26.82 0.48 -8.23
C SER A 171 27.76 -0.27 -9.16
N GLU A 172 28.93 0.31 -9.43
CA GLU A 172 29.99 -0.35 -10.22
C GLU A 172 30.43 -1.69 -9.61
N GLU A 173 30.43 -1.79 -8.28
CA GLU A 173 30.79 -3.02 -7.55
C GLU A 173 29.71 -4.11 -7.65
N TYR A 174 28.44 -3.72 -7.80
CA TYR A 174 27.30 -4.63 -7.88
C TYR A 174 26.40 -4.28 -9.08
N ALA A 175 26.87 -4.62 -10.26
CA ALA A 175 26.11 -4.41 -11.49
C ALA A 175 24.72 -5.09 -11.42
N ALA A 176 23.68 -4.32 -11.80
CA ALA A 176 22.29 -4.75 -11.70
C ALA A 176 21.78 -5.31 -13.03
N TYR A 177 21.07 -6.43 -12.96
CA TYR A 177 20.62 -7.18 -14.12
C TYR A 177 19.22 -7.77 -13.92
N VAL A 178 18.54 -7.96 -15.05
CA VAL A 178 17.43 -8.88 -15.18
C VAL A 178 17.96 -10.19 -15.77
N TYR A 179 17.73 -11.30 -15.09
CA TYR A 179 18.12 -12.65 -15.51
C TYR A 179 16.91 -13.45 -15.94
N LEU A 180 17.10 -14.25 -16.98
CA LEU A 180 16.19 -15.31 -17.40
C LEU A 180 16.81 -16.64 -16.97
N ILE A 181 16.15 -17.30 -16.03
CA ILE A 181 16.60 -18.57 -15.45
C ILE A 181 15.81 -19.71 -16.07
N ASN A 182 16.49 -20.78 -16.48
CA ASN A 182 15.83 -22.01 -16.90
C ASN A 182 15.12 -22.66 -15.69
N ALA A 183 13.82 -22.89 -15.79
CA ALA A 183 13.01 -23.35 -14.67
C ALA A 183 13.32 -24.80 -14.24
N ASP A 184 13.90 -25.62 -15.12
CA ASP A 184 14.21 -27.03 -14.85
C ASP A 184 15.62 -27.21 -14.26
N THR A 185 16.59 -26.42 -14.73
CA THR A 185 18.00 -26.53 -14.31
C THR A 185 18.46 -25.45 -13.32
N ASP A 186 17.64 -24.43 -13.07
CA ASP A 186 17.93 -23.25 -12.25
C ASP A 186 19.21 -22.49 -12.67
N THR A 187 19.61 -22.64 -13.94
CA THR A 187 20.78 -21.97 -14.52
C THR A 187 20.38 -20.68 -15.24
N ILE A 188 21.28 -19.69 -15.21
CA ILE A 188 21.10 -18.43 -15.95
C ILE A 188 21.23 -18.71 -17.45
N ALA A 189 20.11 -18.57 -18.17
CA ALA A 189 20.09 -18.71 -19.63
C ALA A 189 20.47 -17.38 -20.31
N ALA A 190 20.00 -16.26 -19.76
CA ALA A 190 20.33 -14.94 -20.27
C ALA A 190 20.31 -13.87 -19.17
N SER A 191 20.97 -12.75 -19.45
CA SER A 191 21.05 -11.58 -18.57
C SER A 191 20.89 -10.32 -19.42
N VAL A 192 20.20 -9.32 -18.89
CA VAL A 192 19.99 -8.01 -19.49
C VAL A 192 20.44 -6.96 -18.47
N PRO A 193 21.45 -6.13 -18.78
CA PRO A 193 21.91 -5.08 -17.87
C PRO A 193 20.86 -3.98 -17.72
N ALA A 194 20.96 -3.21 -16.64
CA ALA A 194 20.05 -2.10 -16.36
C ALA A 194 20.00 -1.04 -17.48
N ASP A 195 21.11 -0.84 -18.20
CA ASP A 195 21.24 0.15 -19.27
C ASP A 195 20.50 -0.25 -20.56
N ASP A 196 20.24 -1.54 -20.75
CA ASP A 196 19.52 -2.09 -21.92
C ASP A 196 17.99 -2.18 -21.67
N LEU A 197 17.51 -1.67 -20.53
CA LEU A 197 16.09 -1.67 -20.19
C LEU A 197 15.36 -0.55 -20.94
N LEU A 198 14.27 -0.92 -21.62
CA LEU A 198 13.37 0.01 -22.32
C LEU A 198 12.55 0.86 -21.34
N THR A 199 12.25 0.32 -20.17
CA THR A 199 11.58 1.03 -19.08
C THR A 199 12.08 0.48 -17.75
N ASN A 200 12.36 1.37 -16.80
CA ASN A 200 12.94 0.99 -15.51
C ASN A 200 12.37 1.85 -14.37
N THR A 201 11.22 1.45 -13.85
CA THR A 201 10.53 2.11 -12.75
C THR A 201 10.29 1.14 -11.58
N PRO A 202 9.95 1.63 -10.37
CA PRO A 202 9.65 0.75 -9.25
C PRO A 202 8.46 -0.20 -9.46
N THR A 203 7.58 0.07 -10.42
CA THR A 203 6.36 -0.71 -10.65
C THR A 203 6.32 -1.40 -12.01
N GLN A 204 7.23 -1.04 -12.91
CA GLN A 204 7.26 -1.49 -14.30
C GLN A 204 8.69 -1.57 -14.81
N VAL A 205 9.08 -2.72 -15.38
CA VAL A 205 10.34 -2.93 -16.06
C VAL A 205 10.07 -3.55 -17.42
N MET A 206 10.66 -3.00 -18.48
CA MET A 206 10.52 -3.53 -19.85
C MET A 206 11.88 -3.73 -20.48
N PHE A 207 12.04 -4.84 -21.21
CA PHE A 207 13.31 -5.16 -21.87
C PHE A 207 13.10 -6.07 -23.07
N GLN A 208 14.08 -6.06 -23.97
CA GLN A 208 14.14 -7.02 -25.06
C GLN A 208 14.74 -8.34 -24.58
N VAL A 209 14.05 -9.44 -24.84
CA VAL A 209 14.49 -10.79 -24.50
C VAL A 209 15.66 -11.17 -25.41
N PRO A 210 16.81 -11.62 -24.89
CA PRO A 210 17.91 -12.08 -25.72
C PRO A 210 17.49 -13.23 -26.65
N ALA A 211 17.89 -13.17 -27.92
CA ALA A 211 17.45 -14.13 -28.96
C ALA A 211 17.95 -15.59 -28.77
N LYS A 212 18.78 -15.84 -27.76
CA LYS A 212 19.40 -17.14 -27.47
C LYS A 212 18.54 -18.09 -26.62
N LEU A 213 17.28 -17.73 -26.33
CA LEU A 213 16.37 -18.60 -25.60
C LEU A 213 15.91 -19.76 -26.50
N GLU A 214 15.80 -20.95 -25.91
CA GLU A 214 15.42 -22.16 -26.64
C GLU A 214 13.90 -22.34 -26.61
N ALA A 215 13.30 -22.47 -27.79
CA ALA A 215 11.87 -22.71 -27.93
C ALA A 215 11.42 -23.98 -27.19
N GLY A 216 10.24 -23.92 -26.56
CA GLY A 216 9.65 -25.01 -25.77
C GLY A 216 10.22 -25.16 -24.35
N LYS A 217 11.33 -24.50 -24.00
CA LYS A 217 11.85 -24.50 -22.62
C LYS A 217 11.12 -23.50 -21.73
N LYS A 218 11.14 -23.77 -20.43
CA LYS A 218 10.51 -22.95 -19.41
C LYS A 218 11.51 -22.04 -18.72
N TYR A 219 11.11 -20.79 -18.48
CA TYR A 219 11.96 -19.76 -17.90
C TYR A 219 11.25 -18.99 -16.79
N ARG A 220 12.03 -18.50 -15.82
CA ARG A 220 11.59 -17.55 -14.78
C ARG A 220 12.42 -16.29 -14.84
N VAL A 221 11.87 -15.19 -14.35
CA VAL A 221 12.55 -13.90 -14.31
C VAL A 221 13.12 -13.67 -12.91
N LYS A 222 14.38 -13.25 -12.85
CA LYS A 222 15.06 -12.85 -11.62
C LYS A 222 15.67 -11.47 -11.79
N ILE A 223 15.47 -10.59 -10.83
CA ILE A 223 16.08 -9.26 -10.78
C ILE A 223 17.09 -9.23 -9.64
N ILE A 224 18.30 -8.75 -9.92
CA ILE A 224 19.28 -8.38 -8.90
C ILE A 224 19.46 -6.86 -8.96
N THR A 225 19.25 -6.18 -7.83
CA THR A 225 19.22 -4.71 -7.76
C THR A 225 19.63 -4.20 -6.38
N GLN A 226 20.21 -3.01 -6.31
CA GLN A 226 20.42 -2.24 -5.07
C GLN A 226 19.35 -1.15 -4.87
N ALA A 227 18.22 -1.20 -5.57
CA ALA A 227 17.14 -0.26 -5.39
C ALA A 227 16.62 -0.23 -3.93
N SER A 228 16.59 0.98 -3.35
CA SER A 228 16.01 1.27 -2.04
C SER A 228 14.60 1.87 -2.18
N SER A 229 13.85 1.91 -1.08
CA SER A 229 12.63 2.71 -0.95
C SER A 229 12.92 4.21 -1.00
N ASP A 230 14.12 4.63 -0.61
CA ASP A 230 14.63 5.99 -0.81
C ASP A 230 15.30 6.09 -2.19
N ARG A 231 14.75 6.93 -3.07
CA ARG A 231 15.25 7.09 -4.44
C ARG A 231 16.65 7.69 -4.52
N SER A 232 17.15 8.30 -3.44
CA SER A 232 18.47 8.94 -3.38
C SER A 232 19.58 8.02 -2.89
N LYS A 233 19.26 6.81 -2.42
CA LYS A 233 20.23 5.88 -1.82
C LYS A 233 20.14 4.49 -2.44
N LEU A 234 21.30 3.85 -2.56
CA LEU A 234 21.41 2.43 -2.90
C LEU A 234 21.54 1.59 -1.63
N LEU A 235 21.05 0.35 -1.69
CA LEU A 235 21.26 -0.64 -0.64
C LEU A 235 22.74 -1.03 -0.60
N LYS A 236 23.26 -1.26 0.62
CA LYS A 236 24.66 -1.68 0.82
C LYS A 236 24.99 -3.02 0.17
N GLN A 237 24.02 -3.93 0.12
CA GLN A 237 24.11 -5.20 -0.60
C GLN A 237 22.96 -5.31 -1.60
N PRO A 238 23.18 -5.92 -2.78
CA PRO A 238 22.13 -6.15 -3.74
C PRO A 238 21.11 -7.14 -3.19
N ARG A 239 19.84 -6.91 -3.50
CA ARG A 239 18.74 -7.81 -3.21
C ARG A 239 18.27 -8.53 -4.47
N MET A 240 17.59 -9.64 -4.27
CA MET A 240 17.05 -10.49 -5.33
C MET A 240 15.52 -10.48 -5.32
N ILE A 241 14.92 -10.45 -6.52
CA ILE A 241 13.49 -10.63 -6.74
C ILE A 241 13.36 -11.78 -7.74
N LEU A 242 12.79 -12.91 -7.35
CA LEU A 242 12.53 -14.04 -8.24
C LEU A 242 11.02 -14.13 -8.51
N SER A 243 10.61 -14.34 -9.75
CA SER A 243 9.22 -14.56 -10.11
C SER A 243 8.80 -15.99 -9.81
N ASP A 244 7.62 -16.18 -9.21
CA ASP A 244 6.96 -17.50 -9.12
C ASP A 244 6.31 -17.93 -10.45
N ILE A 245 6.20 -16.99 -11.39
CA ILE A 245 5.64 -17.20 -12.73
C ILE A 245 6.66 -17.94 -13.61
N THR A 246 6.20 -19.00 -14.28
CA THR A 246 7.00 -19.78 -15.23
C THR A 246 6.47 -19.58 -16.64
N LEU A 247 7.32 -19.06 -17.53
CA LEU A 247 6.99 -18.71 -18.92
C LEU A 247 7.54 -19.78 -19.87
N THR A 248 6.76 -20.18 -20.86
CA THR A 248 7.23 -21.11 -21.91
C THR A 248 7.75 -20.33 -23.11
N CYS A 249 8.96 -20.61 -23.58
CA CYS A 249 9.50 -19.92 -24.75
C CYS A 249 8.79 -20.38 -26.01
N VAL A 250 8.29 -19.42 -26.79
CA VAL A 250 7.60 -19.61 -28.08
C VAL A 250 8.36 -18.95 -29.22
#